data_AF-A0A377Y783-F1
#
_entry.id   AF-A0A377Y783-F1
#
_cell.length_a   1.000
_cell.length_b   1.000
_cell.length_c   1.000
_cell.angle_alpha   90.00
_cell.angle_beta   90.00
_cell.angle_gamma   90.00
#
_symmetry.space_group_name_H-M   'P 1'
#
loop_
_entity.id
_entity.type
_entity.pdbx_description
1 polymer ?
#
loop_
_entity_poly.entity_id
_entity_poly.type
_entity_poly.pdbx_seq_one_letter_code
_entity_poly.pdbx_strand_id
1 'polypeptide(L)' 'MTKNRYTREQAIDQMKLELSPFIVGTDRAYDTDPISYRIFASADDDVHIEHGEFGYKVYSKPDVLLPRLKRIKELLNDR' A
#
# COMPACT_ATOMS: atom_id res chain seq x y z
N MET A 1 14.11 -21.36 -6.07
CA MET A 1 13.33 -20.12 -6.23
C MET A 1 13.14 -19.50 -4.85
N THR A 2 13.97 -18.53 -4.50
CA THR A 2 13.80 -17.73 -3.28
C THR A 2 12.43 -17.06 -3.36
N LYS A 3 11.51 -17.45 -2.48
CA LYS A 3 10.20 -16.81 -2.39
C LYS A 3 10.47 -15.38 -1.94
N ASN A 4 10.36 -14.39 -2.84
CA ASN A 4 10.40 -12.96 -2.53
C ASN A 4 9.26 -12.62 -1.55
N ARG A 5 9.51 -12.89 -0.27
CA ARG A 5 8.60 -12.63 0.83
C ARG A 5 9.21 -11.46 1.56
N TYR A 6 8.61 -10.30 1.38
CA TYR A 6 8.91 -9.15 2.21
C TYR A 6 8.23 -9.34 3.56
N THR A 7 8.87 -8.85 4.63
CA THR A 7 8.15 -8.64 5.89
C THR A 7 7.06 -7.60 5.68
N ARG A 8 6.11 -7.52 6.60
CA ARG A 8 5.02 -6.53 6.56
C ARG A 8 5.57 -5.11 6.42
N GLU A 9 6.56 -4.77 7.22
CA GLU A 9 7.19 -3.45 7.26
C GLU A 9 7.85 -3.13 5.91
N GLN A 10 8.64 -4.06 5.37
CA GLN A 10 9.28 -3.86 4.08
C GLN A 10 8.27 -3.70 2.93
N ALA A 11 7.13 -4.39 2.99
CA ALA A 11 6.06 -4.23 2.01
C ALA A 11 5.36 -2.87 2.12
N ILE A 12 5.13 -2.39 3.34
CA ILE A 12 4.58 -1.04 3.61
C ILE A 12 5.54 0.04 3.11
N ASP A 13 6.84 -0.10 3.39
CA ASP A 13 7.85 0.88 2.99
C ASP A 13 8.00 0.93 1.46
N GLN A 14 8.01 -0.22 0.80
CA GLN A 14 8.01 -0.28 -0.67
C GLN A 14 6.75 0.38 -1.26
N MET A 15 5.59 0.13 -0.66
CA MET A 15 4.33 0.72 -1.08
C MET A 15 4.35 2.25 -0.96
N LYS A 16 4.84 2.80 0.15
CA LYS A 16 4.99 4.25 0.35
C LYS A 16 5.95 4.87 -0.67
N LEU A 17 7.07 4.20 -0.95
CA LEU A 17 8.05 4.69 -1.93
C LEU A 17 7.46 4.76 -3.34
N GLU A 18 6.77 3.71 -3.77
CA GLU A 18 6.22 3.59 -5.13
C GLU A 18 5.07 4.56 -5.36
N LEU A 19 4.25 4.81 -4.34
CA LEU A 19 3.09 5.69 -4.41
C LEU A 19 3.39 7.17 -4.17
N SER A 20 4.62 7.55 -3.81
CA SER A 20 5.00 8.96 -3.70
C SER A 20 4.65 9.73 -4.99
N PRO A 21 3.95 10.88 -4.92
CA PRO A 21 3.78 11.75 -3.74
C PRO A 21 2.55 11.46 -2.85
N PHE A 22 1.73 10.44 -3.14
CA PHE A 22 0.53 10.14 -2.37
C PHE A 22 0.86 9.64 -0.95
N ILE A 23 0.01 10.01 0.02
CA ILE A 23 0.17 9.59 1.41
C ILE A 23 -0.52 8.24 1.61
N VAL A 24 0.22 7.25 2.10
CA VAL A 24 -0.29 5.92 2.40
C VAL A 24 -0.50 5.76 3.90
N GLY A 25 -1.77 5.71 4.32
CA GLY A 25 -2.18 5.28 5.66
C GLY A 25 -2.38 3.77 5.71
N THR A 26 -1.92 3.12 6.78
CA THR A 26 -2.18 1.70 7.04
C THR A 26 -2.73 1.54 8.44
N ASP A 27 -3.69 0.64 8.64
CA ASP A 27 -4.24 0.43 9.99
C ASP A 27 -3.15 -0.09 10.93
N ARG A 28 -3.10 0.49 12.14
CA ARG A 28 -2.13 0.15 13.21
C ARG A 28 -2.41 -1.21 13.88
N ALA A 29 -3.42 -1.94 13.44
CA ALA A 29 -3.78 -3.19 14.08
C ALA A 29 -2.73 -4.26 13.75
N TYR A 30 -1.91 -4.57 14.76
CA TYR A 30 -0.95 -5.68 14.78
C TYR A 30 -1.62 -7.06 14.61
N ASP A 31 -2.96 -7.13 14.66
CA ASP A 31 -3.73 -8.37 14.62
C ASP A 31 -4.68 -8.53 13.44
N THR A 32 -4.86 -7.52 12.59
CA THR A 32 -5.73 -7.65 11.42
C THR A 32 -4.95 -8.17 10.23
N ASP A 33 -5.34 -9.35 9.77
CA ASP A 33 -5.03 -9.87 8.45
C ASP A 33 -6.31 -9.86 7.61
N PRO A 34 -6.27 -9.30 6.39
CA PRO A 34 -5.13 -8.64 5.71
C PRO A 34 -4.82 -7.21 6.22
N ILE A 35 -3.70 -6.62 5.76
CA ILE A 35 -3.32 -5.23 6.07
C ILE A 35 -4.22 -4.29 5.28
N SER A 36 -5.07 -3.53 5.97
CA SER A 36 -5.85 -2.46 5.36
C SER A 36 -4.99 -1.23 5.09
N TYR A 37 -5.16 -0.63 3.91
CA TYR A 37 -4.52 0.62 3.51
C TYR A 37 -5.51 1.65 2.97
N ARG A 38 -5.13 2.92 3.06
CA ARG A 38 -5.83 4.08 2.53
C ARG A 38 -4.81 5.00 1.84
N ILE A 39 -5.16 5.55 0.69
CA ILE A 39 -4.33 6.47 -0.09
C ILE A 39 -4.99 7.85 -0.08
N PHE A 40 -4.21 8.89 0.19
CA PHE A 40 -4.64 10.29 0.27
C PHE A 40 -3.79 11.16 -0.66
N ALA A 41 -4.35 12.27 -1.18
CA ALA A 41 -3.60 13.25 -1.97
C ALA A 41 -2.73 14.13 -1.08
N SER A 42 -3.23 14.47 0.11
CA SER A 42 -2.53 15.26 1.12
C SER A 42 -2.63 14.60 2.50
N ALA A 43 -1.74 14.99 3.41
CA ALA A 43 -1.79 14.57 4.81
C ALA A 43 -3.00 15.16 5.57
N ASP A 44 -3.56 16.26 5.07
CA ASP A 44 -4.71 16.96 5.67
C ASP A 44 -6.05 16.50 5.10
N ASP A 45 -6.06 15.54 4.17
CA ASP A 45 -7.30 15.05 3.56
C ASP A 45 -8.03 14.08 4.51
N ASP A 46 -9.27 14.42 4.88
CA ASP A 46 -10.15 13.51 5.62
C ASP A 46 -10.73 12.39 4.71
N VAL A 47 -10.74 12.59 3.39
CA VAL A 47 -11.29 11.66 2.41
C VAL A 47 -10.16 10.95 1.67
N HIS A 48 -10.16 9.62 1.73
CA HIS A 48 -9.22 8.80 0.99
C HIS A 48 -9.66 8.68 -0.48
N ILE A 49 -8.68 8.66 -1.37
CA ILE A 49 -8.87 8.45 -2.81
C ILE A 49 -9.09 6.97 -3.10
N GLU A 50 -8.39 6.11 -2.36
CA GLU A 50 -8.55 4.67 -2.44
C GLU A 50 -8.38 4.01 -1.07
N HIS A 51 -9.07 2.88 -0.92
CA HIS A 51 -8.91 1.95 0.18
C HIS A 51 -8.83 0.53 -0.41
N GLY A 52 -7.95 -0.28 0.16
CA GLY A 52 -7.96 -1.72 -0.08
C GLY A 52 -7.21 -2.49 0.99
N GLU A 53 -6.94 -3.75 0.70
CA GLU A 53 -6.25 -4.66 1.60
C GLU A 53 -5.08 -5.33 0.88
N PHE A 54 -3.97 -5.55 1.58
CA PHE A 54 -2.82 -6.29 1.08
C PHE A 54 -2.09 -7.07 2.17
N GLY A 55 -1.33 -8.08 1.77
CA GLY A 55 -0.46 -8.81 2.70
C GLY A 55 -1.20 -9.66 3.73
N TYR A 56 -0.45 -10.55 4.38
CA TYR A 56 -0.87 -11.37 5.51
C TYR A 56 0.22 -11.30 6.59
N LYS A 57 -0.08 -11.61 7.87
CA LYS A 57 0.79 -11.42 9.05
C LYS A 57 2.23 -11.86 8.83
N VAL A 58 2.40 -12.92 8.06
CA VAL A 58 3.66 -13.67 7.93
C VAL A 58 4.35 -13.39 6.59
N TYR A 59 3.63 -12.94 5.56
CA TYR A 59 4.22 -12.66 4.26
C TYR A 59 3.35 -11.72 3.43
N SER A 60 4.01 -10.77 2.76
CA SER A 60 3.41 -9.96 1.70
C SER A 60 4.11 -10.26 0.39
N LYS A 61 3.33 -10.39 -0.69
CA LYS A 61 3.84 -10.40 -2.07
C LYS A 61 3.56 -9.02 -2.69
N PRO A 62 4.43 -8.02 -2.47
CA PRO A 62 4.24 -6.71 -3.08
C PRO A 62 4.17 -6.81 -4.60
N ASP A 63 4.77 -7.81 -5.25
CA ASP A 63 4.63 -8.02 -6.70
C ASP A 63 3.18 -8.16 -7.20
N VAL A 64 2.24 -8.61 -6.35
CA VAL A 64 0.80 -8.66 -6.69
C VAL A 64 0.15 -7.29 -6.49
N LEU A 65 0.66 -6.50 -5.56
CA LEU A 65 0.12 -5.20 -5.15
C LEU A 65 0.65 -4.05 -6.02
N LEU A 66 1.95 -4.08 -6.33
CA LEU A 66 2.69 -3.05 -7.04
C LEU A 66 2.08 -2.70 -8.40
N PRO A 67 1.63 -3.65 -9.24
CA PRO A 67 0.97 -3.30 -10.50
C PRO A 67 -0.33 -2.53 -10.30
N ARG A 68 -1.12 -2.89 -9.28
CA ARG A 68 -2.36 -2.19 -8.95
C ARG A 68 -2.07 -0.77 -8.47
N LEU A 69 -1.11 -0.63 -7.55
CA LEU A 69 -0.68 0.67 -7.01
C LEU A 69 -0.07 1.59 -8.07
N LYS A 70 0.73 1.05 -9.00
CA LYS A 70 1.25 1.80 -10.14
C LYS A 70 0.13 2.33 -11.03
N ARG A 71 -0.87 1.49 -11.34
CA ARG A 71 -2.04 1.93 -12.11
C ARG A 71 -2.81 3.06 -11.41
N ILE A 72 -2.94 2.99 -10.09
CA ILE A 72 -3.59 4.05 -9.31
C ILE A 72 -2.79 5.35 -9.38
N LYS A 73 -1.46 5.27 -9.20
CA LYS A 73 -0.57 6.42 -9.36
C LYS A 73 -0.65 7.04 -10.76
N GLU A 74 -0.68 6.21 -11.80
CA GLU A 74 -0.87 6.67 -13.19
C GLU A 74 -2.22 7.39 -13.36
N LEU A 75 -3.32 6.79 -12.91
CA LEU A 75 -4.66 7.39 -12.97
C LEU A 75 -4.76 8.72 -12.21
N LEU A 76 -4.03 8.88 -11.12
CA LEU A 76 -4.05 10.09 -10.31
C LEU A 76 -3.10 11.17 -10.82
N ASN A 77 -2.02 10.81 -11.53
CA ASN A 77 -1.13 11.77 -12.18
C ASN A 77 -1.71 12.36 -13.47
N ASP A 78 -2.63 11.65 -14.14
CA ASP A 78 -3.30 12.11 -15.38
C ASP A 78 -4.46 13.09 -15.12
N ARG A 79 -4.77 13.40 -13.85
CA ARG A 79 -5.80 14.37 -13.43
C ARG A 79 -5.17 15.70 -13.02
#